data_AF-V4YEM6-F1
#
_entry.id   AF-V4YEM6-F1
#
_cell.length_a   1.000
_cell.length_b   1.000
_cell.length_c   1.000
_cell.angle_alpha   90.00
_cell.angle_beta   90.00
_cell.angle_gamma   90.00
#
_symmetry.space_group_name_H-M   'P 1'
#
loop_
_entity.id
_entity.type
_entity.pdbx_description
1 polymer ?
#
loop_
_entity_poly.entity_id
_entity_poly.type
_entity_poly.pdbx_seq_one_letter_code
_entity_poly.pdbx_strand_id
1 'polypeptide(L)'
;MYLLQFLIPLGWIEVIGPILPFAVLTLGVANLITRLLAHRGHVRQAETADELKRYPPHSVTTIGLVLVSFLLIPYQPSGGTILAVLTVTMLIADLFEFEARNVEARNQLPVERPKSALFASALVLLYAGYYSLFFVVRPFWELIV
;
A
#
# COMPACT_ATOMS: atom_id res chain seq x y z
N MET A 1 25.70 -14.62 29.85
CA MET A 1 24.43 -14.80 29.11
C MET A 1 24.16 -13.66 28.11
N TYR A 2 25.20 -13.03 27.54
CA TYR A 2 25.06 -11.87 26.64
C TYR A 2 25.58 -12.12 25.21
N LEU A 3 26.24 -13.25 24.97
CA LEU A 3 26.87 -13.54 23.66
C LEU A 3 25.85 -13.91 22.56
N LEU A 4 24.62 -14.28 22.93
CA LEU A 4 23.55 -14.67 21.99
C LEU A 4 22.60 -13.51 21.62
N GLN A 5 22.68 -12.37 22.30
CA GLN A 5 21.92 -11.16 21.90
C GLN A 5 22.46 -10.52 20.61
N PHE A 6 23.67 -10.91 20.19
CA PHE A 6 24.32 -10.38 18.99
C PHE A 6 23.84 -11.04 17.68
N LEU A 7 23.08 -12.14 17.76
CA LEU A 7 22.68 -12.90 16.57
C LEU A 7 21.34 -12.49 15.97
N ILE A 8 20.59 -11.59 16.63
CA ILE A 8 19.38 -11.01 16.05
C ILE A 8 19.47 -9.50 16.20
N PRO A 9 19.68 -8.73 15.12
CA PRO A 9 19.67 -7.29 15.18
C PRO A 9 18.20 -6.88 15.37
N LEU A 10 17.66 -6.93 16.59
CA LEU A 10 16.28 -6.50 16.88
C LEU A 10 16.24 -5.14 17.56
N GLY A 11 17.38 -4.59 17.98
CA GLY A 11 17.42 -3.25 18.61
C GLY A 11 16.88 -2.14 17.72
N TRP A 12 16.91 -2.30 16.38
CA TRP A 12 16.27 -1.36 15.47
C TRP A 12 14.74 -1.37 15.56
N ILE A 13 14.12 -2.48 15.99
CA ILE A 13 12.66 -2.60 16.13
C ILE A 13 12.15 -1.68 17.23
N GLU A 14 12.90 -1.55 18.33
CA GLU A 14 12.52 -0.64 19.43
C GLU A 14 12.53 0.82 18.98
N VAL A 15 13.45 1.18 18.07
CA VAL A 15 13.61 2.55 17.58
C VAL A 15 12.65 2.87 16.42
N ILE A 16 12.55 1.96 15.44
CA ILE A 16 11.83 2.21 14.17
C ILE A 16 10.40 1.68 14.24
N GLY A 17 10.16 0.59 14.98
CA GLY A 17 8.86 -0.08 15.09
C GLY A 17 7.69 0.88 15.35
N PRO A 18 7.78 1.77 16.36
CA PRO A 18 6.72 2.75 16.65
C PRO A 18 6.39 3.71 15.50
N ILE A 19 7.33 3.95 14.58
CA ILE A 19 7.17 4.87 13.44
C ILE A 19 6.56 4.15 12.23
N LEU A 20 6.73 2.82 12.12
CA LEU A 20 6.29 2.04 10.95
C LEU A 20 4.80 2.17 10.62
N PRO A 21 3.84 2.16 11.58
CA PRO A 21 2.43 2.38 11.24
C PRO A 21 2.20 3.70 10.49
N PHE A 22 2.79 4.80 10.97
CA PHE A 22 2.69 6.10 10.31
C PHE A 22 3.36 6.11 8.93
N ALA A 23 4.47 5.38 8.77
CA ALA A 23 5.12 5.21 7.47
C ALA A 23 4.22 4.45 6.48
N VAL A 24 3.57 3.37 6.92
CA VAL A 24 2.59 2.61 6.11
C VAL A 24 1.42 3.52 5.72
N LEU A 25 0.85 4.27 6.66
CA LEU A 25 -0.26 5.18 6.37
C LEU A 25 0.14 6.27 5.36
N THR A 26 1.30 6.90 5.57
CA THR A 26 1.83 7.95 4.68
C THR A 26 2.07 7.41 3.27
N LEU A 27 2.71 6.24 3.17
CA LEU A 27 2.93 5.57 1.89
C LEU A 27 1.62 5.11 1.24
N GLY A 28 0.63 4.69 2.03
CA GLY A 28 -0.70 4.33 1.55
C GLY A 28 -1.41 5.52 0.92
N VAL A 29 -1.37 6.69 1.56
CA VAL A 29 -1.92 7.94 1.01
C VAL A 29 -1.16 8.35 -0.25
N ALA A 30 0.19 8.32 -0.21
CA ALA A 30 1.02 8.60 -1.37
C ALA A 30 0.70 7.65 -2.54
N ASN A 31 0.49 6.36 -2.26
CA ASN A 31 0.11 5.34 -3.24
C ASN A 31 -1.24 5.67 -3.90
N LEU A 32 -2.24 6.08 -3.13
CA LEU A 32 -3.54 6.48 -3.66
C LEU A 32 -3.43 7.72 -4.56
N ILE A 33 -2.60 8.69 -4.18
CA ILE A 33 -2.35 9.89 -4.99
C ILE A 33 -1.65 9.50 -6.30
N THR A 34 -0.57 8.71 -6.24
CA THR A 34 0.16 8.29 -7.44
C THR A 34 -0.70 7.40 -8.35
N ARG A 35 -1.61 6.60 -7.79
CA ARG A 35 -2.63 5.83 -8.53
C ARG A 35 -3.56 6.74 -9.34
N LEU A 36 -4.07 7.80 -8.72
CA LEU A 36 -4.92 8.78 -9.40
C LEU A 36 -4.18 9.46 -10.56
N LEU A 37 -2.93 9.84 -10.33
CA LEU A 37 -2.09 10.46 -11.37
C LEU A 37 -1.77 9.48 -12.50
N ALA A 38 -1.46 8.22 -12.17
CA ALA A 38 -1.24 7.15 -13.14
C ALA A 38 -2.48 6.94 -14.03
N HIS A 39 -3.67 6.83 -13.43
CA HIS A 39 -4.91 6.65 -14.18
C HIS A 39 -5.18 7.81 -15.14
N ARG A 40 -5.00 9.07 -14.70
CA ARG A 40 -5.11 10.25 -15.58
C ARG A 40 -4.11 10.20 -16.73
N GLY A 41 -2.88 9.76 -16.47
CA GLY A 41 -1.84 9.58 -17.49
C GLY A 41 -2.19 8.48 -18.50
N HIS A 42 -2.75 7.36 -18.05
CA HIS A 42 -3.17 6.26 -18.91
C HIS A 42 -4.36 6.64 -19.81
N VAL A 43 -5.35 7.36 -19.28
CA VAL A 43 -6.50 7.87 -20.06
C VAL A 43 -6.02 8.73 -21.22
N ARG A 44 -5.09 9.66 -20.98
CA ARG A 44 -4.51 10.51 -22.04
C ARG A 44 -3.69 9.72 -23.05
N GLN A 45 -2.94 8.71 -22.61
CA GLN A 45 -2.15 7.87 -23.51
C GLN A 45 -3.04 7.03 -24.44
N ALA A 46 -4.13 6.48 -23.91
CA ALA A 46 -5.07 5.66 -24.69
C ALA A 46 -5.78 6.43 -25.83
N GLU A 47 -5.76 7.76 -25.84
CA GLU A 47 -6.27 8.57 -26.95
C GLU A 47 -5.40 8.46 -28.21
N THR A 48 -4.13 8.10 -28.07
CA THR A 48 -3.13 8.17 -29.16
C THR A 48 -2.23 6.95 -29.27
N ALA A 49 -2.25 6.05 -28.28
CA ALA A 49 -1.37 4.89 -28.21
C ALA A 49 -2.12 3.62 -27.82
N ASP A 50 -1.82 2.53 -28.54
CA ASP A 50 -2.36 1.18 -28.29
C ASP A 50 -1.59 0.45 -27.17
N GLU A 51 -0.49 1.01 -26.68
CA GLU A 51 0.29 0.45 -25.58
C GLU A 51 0.62 1.55 -24.56
N LEU A 52 0.25 1.29 -23.31
CA LEU A 52 0.38 2.25 -22.23
C LEU A 52 1.74 2.11 -21.55
N LYS A 53 2.33 3.23 -21.15
CA LYS A 53 3.53 3.24 -20.32
C LYS A 53 3.16 3.24 -18.85
N ARG A 54 3.87 2.45 -18.06
CA ARG A 54 3.77 2.45 -16.59
C ARG A 54 4.14 3.82 -16.03
N TYR A 55 3.52 4.18 -14.91
CA TYR A 55 3.83 5.41 -14.15
C TYR A 55 4.79 5.09 -13.00
N PRO A 56 6.11 5.36 -13.13
CA PRO A 56 7.12 4.90 -12.16
C PRO A 56 6.87 5.33 -10.71
N PRO A 57 6.40 6.58 -10.43
CA PRO A 57 6.10 6.97 -9.06
C PRO A 57 5.08 6.04 -8.38
N HIS A 58 4.08 5.55 -9.13
CA HIS A 58 3.11 4.61 -8.56
C HIS A 58 3.76 3.27 -8.26
N SER A 59 4.53 2.70 -9.21
CA SER A 59 5.25 1.44 -8.99
C SER A 59 6.18 1.49 -7.78
N VAL A 60 6.94 2.58 -7.62
CA VAL A 60 7.82 2.79 -6.47
C VAL A 60 7.03 2.85 -5.17
N THR A 61 5.93 3.63 -5.13
CA THR A 61 5.09 3.70 -3.92
C THR A 61 4.43 2.37 -3.58
N THR A 62 4.00 1.57 -4.56
CA THR A 62 3.41 0.24 -4.31
C THR A 62 4.44 -0.72 -3.73
N ILE A 63 5.63 -0.81 -4.35
CA ILE A 63 6.71 -1.67 -3.86
C ILE A 63 7.16 -1.23 -2.46
N GLY A 64 7.37 0.07 -2.25
CA GLY A 64 7.74 0.63 -0.96
C GLY A 64 6.70 0.31 0.12
N LEU A 65 5.41 0.46 -0.19
CA LEU A 65 4.33 0.16 0.74
C LEU A 65 4.30 -1.33 1.13
N VAL A 66 4.50 -2.24 0.17
CA VAL A 66 4.61 -3.69 0.43
C VAL A 66 5.81 -3.95 1.36
N LEU A 67 6.99 -3.46 1.02
CA LEU A 67 8.21 -3.67 1.82
C LEU A 67 8.06 -3.15 3.25
N VAL A 68 7.55 -1.93 3.43
CA VAL A 68 7.33 -1.35 4.77
C VAL A 68 6.27 -2.14 5.55
N SER A 69 5.26 -2.69 4.88
CA SER A 69 4.26 -3.55 5.54
C SER A 69 4.88 -4.87 6.03
N PHE A 70 5.81 -5.47 5.28
CA PHE A 70 6.60 -6.61 5.75
C PHE A 70 7.51 -6.24 6.93
N LEU A 71 8.13 -5.06 6.91
CA LEU A 71 8.96 -4.57 8.02
C LEU A 71 8.17 -4.36 9.32
N LEU A 72 6.83 -4.24 9.25
CA LEU A 72 5.98 -4.10 10.43
C LEU A 72 5.78 -5.44 11.16
N ILE A 73 5.94 -6.59 10.50
CA ILE A 73 5.68 -7.92 11.09
C ILE A 73 6.50 -8.18 12.37
N PRO A 74 7.82 -7.91 12.43
CA PRO A 74 8.59 -8.12 13.66
C PRO A 74 8.14 -7.26 14.83
N TYR A 75 7.55 -6.08 14.57
CA TYR A 75 7.04 -5.17 15.60
C TYR A 75 5.61 -5.49 16.02
N GLN A 76 4.74 -5.81 15.04
CA GLN A 76 3.34 -6.18 15.24
C GLN A 76 3.02 -7.40 14.39
N PRO A 77 3.20 -8.63 14.91
CA PRO A 77 3.10 -9.84 14.10
C PRO A 77 1.76 -10.01 13.39
N SER A 78 0.65 -9.85 14.10
CA SER A 78 -0.69 -9.97 13.52
C SER A 78 -1.03 -8.81 12.58
N GLY A 79 -0.89 -7.57 13.06
CA GLY A 79 -1.21 -6.36 12.29
C GLY A 79 -0.34 -6.20 11.04
N GLY A 80 0.96 -6.43 11.17
CA GLY A 80 1.92 -6.43 10.07
C GLY A 80 1.61 -7.50 9.03
N THR A 81 1.24 -8.71 9.46
CA THR A 81 0.88 -9.78 8.52
C THR A 81 -0.37 -9.42 7.72
N ILE A 82 -1.41 -8.89 8.38
CA ILE A 82 -2.63 -8.46 7.70
C ILE A 82 -2.33 -7.34 6.69
N LEU A 83 -1.54 -6.33 7.07
CA LEU A 83 -1.10 -5.27 6.14
C LEU A 83 -0.28 -5.80 4.97
N ALA A 84 0.64 -6.74 5.21
CA ALA A 84 1.43 -7.35 4.14
C ALA A 84 0.53 -8.10 3.15
N VAL A 85 -0.43 -8.89 3.63
CA VAL A 85 -1.39 -9.59 2.75
C VAL A 85 -2.24 -8.60 1.94
N LEU A 86 -2.77 -7.54 2.58
CA LEU A 86 -3.59 -6.54 1.90
C LEU A 86 -2.79 -5.77 0.83
N THR A 87 -1.56 -5.38 1.13
CA THR A 87 -0.70 -4.63 0.19
C THR A 87 -0.20 -5.50 -0.96
N VAL A 88 0.10 -6.78 -0.72
CA VAL A 88 0.39 -7.76 -1.78
C VAL A 88 -0.83 -7.96 -2.68
N THR A 89 -2.02 -8.10 -2.09
CA THR A 89 -3.28 -8.21 -2.85
C THR A 89 -3.50 -6.97 -3.72
N MET A 90 -3.25 -5.78 -3.17
CA MET A 90 -3.33 -4.51 -3.91
C MET A 90 -2.31 -4.46 -5.06
N LEU A 91 -1.06 -4.89 -4.83
CA LEU A 91 -0.03 -4.98 -5.88
C LEU A 91 -0.46 -5.92 -7.00
N ILE A 92 -1.00 -7.10 -6.67
CA ILE A 92 -1.48 -8.06 -7.67
C ILE A 92 -2.64 -7.43 -8.47
N ALA A 93 -3.59 -6.79 -7.79
CA ALA A 93 -4.67 -6.08 -8.45
C ALA A 93 -4.14 -5.00 -9.41
N ASP A 94 -3.12 -4.24 -9.01
CA ASP A 94 -2.46 -3.23 -9.86
C ASP A 94 -1.86 -3.81 -11.14
N LEU A 95 -1.23 -4.98 -11.05
CA LEU A 95 -0.63 -5.65 -12.20
C LEU A 95 -1.70 -6.06 -13.22
N PHE A 96 -2.77 -6.74 -12.78
CA PHE A 96 -3.85 -7.15 -13.67
C PHE A 96 -4.62 -5.95 -14.24
N GLU A 97 -4.84 -4.94 -13.41
CA GLU A 97 -5.47 -3.68 -13.82
C GLU A 97 -4.65 -2.93 -14.87
N PHE A 98 -3.32 -3.03 -14.85
CA PHE A 98 -2.49 -2.47 -15.91
C PHE A 98 -2.64 -3.24 -17.23
N GLU A 99 -2.62 -4.57 -17.19
CA GLU A 99 -2.79 -5.40 -18.39
C GLU A 99 -4.20 -5.24 -18.99
N ALA A 100 -5.23 -5.15 -18.16
CA ALA A 100 -6.59 -4.85 -18.61
C ALA A 100 -6.66 -3.54 -19.41
N ARG A 101 -5.96 -2.50 -18.97
CA ARG A 101 -5.92 -1.21 -19.69
C ARG A 101 -5.19 -1.29 -21.02
N ASN A 102 -4.14 -2.09 -21.13
CA ASN A 102 -3.50 -2.33 -22.42
C ASN A 102 -4.48 -3.02 -23.39
N VAL A 103 -5.30 -3.95 -22.89
CA VAL A 103 -6.36 -4.57 -23.69
C VAL A 103 -7.42 -3.54 -24.08
N GLU A 104 -7.85 -2.67 -23.16
CA GLU A 104 -8.81 -1.59 -23.46
C GLU A 104 -8.28 -0.64 -24.54
N ALA A 105 -7.03 -0.16 -24.40
CA ALA A 105 -6.39 0.73 -25.35
C ALA A 105 -6.29 0.12 -26.76
N ARG A 106 -5.84 -1.14 -26.87
CA ARG A 106 -5.73 -1.86 -28.15
C ARG A 106 -7.07 -2.06 -28.86
N ASN A 107 -8.16 -2.12 -28.10
CA ASN A 107 -9.51 -2.31 -28.63
C ASN A 107 -10.29 -0.99 -28.74
N GLN A 108 -9.64 0.17 -28.58
CA GLN A 108 -10.27 1.49 -28.63
C GLN A 108 -11.45 1.63 -27.64
N LEU A 109 -11.36 0.93 -26.51
CA LEU A 109 -12.33 1.00 -25.43
C LEU A 109 -11.95 2.13 -24.46
N PRO A 110 -12.93 2.79 -23.82
CA PRO A 110 -12.64 3.77 -22.80
C PRO A 110 -11.92 3.13 -21.61
N VAL A 111 -10.83 3.75 -21.17
CA VAL A 111 -10.02 3.26 -20.04
C VAL A 111 -10.84 3.28 -18.74
N GLU A 112 -11.08 2.12 -18.14
CA GLU A 112 -11.86 2.04 -16.92
C GLU A 112 -11.06 2.44 -15.66
N ARG A 113 -11.82 2.86 -14.63
CA ARG A 113 -11.26 3.11 -13.30
C ARG A 113 -10.74 1.80 -12.68
N PRO A 114 -9.64 1.84 -11.91
CA PRO A 114 -9.08 0.66 -11.25
C PRO A 114 -9.92 0.18 -10.07
N LYS A 115 -11.09 -0.42 -10.31
CA LYS A 115 -12.07 -0.77 -9.27
C LYS A 115 -11.47 -1.72 -8.22
N SER A 116 -10.82 -2.79 -8.67
CA SER A 116 -10.27 -3.83 -7.79
C SER A 116 -9.17 -3.27 -6.90
N ALA A 117 -8.26 -2.50 -7.52
CA ALA A 117 -7.13 -1.97 -6.80
C ALA A 117 -7.50 -0.73 -5.95
N LEU A 118 -8.55 0.02 -6.28
CA LEU A 118 -9.15 1.02 -5.40
C LEU A 118 -9.77 0.39 -4.15
N PHE A 119 -10.51 -0.71 -4.32
CA PHE A 119 -11.07 -1.43 -3.18
C PHE A 119 -9.97 -1.97 -2.25
N ALA A 120 -8.93 -2.60 -2.82
CA ALA A 120 -7.77 -3.05 -2.05
C ALA A 120 -7.05 -1.87 -1.34
N SER A 121 -6.87 -0.73 -2.02
CA SER A 121 -6.29 0.48 -1.43
C SER A 121 -7.11 0.99 -0.25
N ALA A 122 -8.44 0.95 -0.34
CA ALA A 122 -9.32 1.35 0.75
C ALA A 122 -9.14 0.46 1.98
N LEU A 123 -9.05 -0.87 1.80
CA LEU A 123 -8.77 -1.79 2.90
C LEU A 123 -7.41 -1.53 3.54
N VAL A 124 -6.37 -1.30 2.74
CA VAL A 124 -5.03 -0.94 3.23
C VAL A 124 -5.09 0.34 4.06
N LEU A 125 -5.74 1.39 3.57
CA LEU A 125 -5.84 2.68 4.27
C LEU A 125 -6.66 2.59 5.56
N LEU A 126 -7.78 1.86 5.55
CA LEU A 126 -8.59 1.64 6.75
C LEU A 126 -7.77 0.93 7.83
N TYR A 127 -7.05 -0.12 7.45
CA TYR A 127 -6.31 -0.93 8.40
C TYR A 127 -5.03 -0.22 8.89
N ALA A 128 -4.31 0.48 8.01
CA ALA A 128 -3.18 1.33 8.39
C ALA A 128 -3.64 2.50 9.27
N GLY A 129 -4.79 3.09 8.96
CA GLY A 129 -5.42 4.15 9.74
C GLY A 129 -5.80 3.67 11.14
N TYR A 130 -6.37 2.48 11.26
CA TYR A 130 -6.65 1.85 12.56
C TYR A 130 -5.38 1.83 13.43
N TYR A 131 -4.27 1.26 12.96
CA TYR A 131 -3.05 1.18 13.78
C TYR A 131 -2.37 2.53 14.02
N SER A 132 -2.42 3.44 13.06
CA SER A 132 -1.68 4.71 13.16
C SER A 132 -2.45 5.77 13.95
N LEU A 133 -3.78 5.73 13.94
CA LEU A 133 -4.64 6.78 14.49
C LEU A 133 -5.49 6.31 15.68
N PHE A 134 -5.36 5.05 16.13
CA PHE A 134 -6.15 4.54 17.27
C PHE A 134 -5.99 5.41 18.52
N PHE A 135 -4.82 6.03 18.73
CA PHE A 135 -4.58 6.92 19.87
C PHE A 135 -5.59 8.09 19.95
N VAL A 136 -6.19 8.49 18.83
CA VAL A 136 -7.24 9.53 18.78
C VAL A 136 -8.57 9.00 19.30
N VAL A 137 -8.89 7.74 18.99
CA VAL A 137 -10.16 7.09 19.35
C VAL A 137 -10.11 6.48 20.74
N ARG A 138 -8.92 6.05 21.17
CA ARG A 138 -8.65 5.36 22.44
C ARG A 138 -9.32 6.01 23.66
N PRO A 139 -9.28 7.34 23.88
CA PRO A 139 -9.89 7.95 25.06
C PRO A 139 -11.41 7.74 25.14
N PHE A 140 -12.08 7.63 24.00
CA PHE A 140 -13.52 7.38 23.95
C PHE A 140 -13.85 5.89 24.06
N TRP A 141 -12.99 5.03 23.50
CA TRP A 141 -13.15 3.58 23.56
C TRP A 141 -13.04 3.04 24.99
N GLU A 142 -12.10 3.58 25.77
CA GLU A 142 -11.90 3.24 27.19
C GLU A 142 -13.06 3.67 28.10
N LEU A 143 -14.05 4.43 27.61
CA LEU A 143 -15.26 4.77 28.36
C LEU A 143 -16.35 3.69 28.30
N ILE A 144 -16.30 2.82 27.30
CA ILE A 144 -17.37 1.84 26.99
C ILE A 144 -16.91 0.38 27.08
N VAL A 145 -15.60 0.14 27.08
CA VAL A 145 -14.97 -1.18 27.31
C VAL A 145 -14.12 -1.10 28.56
#